data_AF-A0A966CFA0-F1
#
_entry.id   AF-A0A966CFA0-F1
#
_cell.length_a   1.000
_cell.length_b   1.000
_cell.length_c   1.000
_cell.angle_alpha   90.00
_cell.angle_beta   90.00
_cell.angle_gamma   90.00
#
_symmetry.space_group_name_H-M   'P 1'
#
loop_
_entity.id
_entity.type
_entity.pdbx_description
1 polymer ?
#
loop_
_entity_poly.entity_id
_entity_poly.type
_entity_poly.pdbx_seq_one_letter_code
_entity_poly.pdbx_strand_id
1 'polypeptide(L)'
;EAEIPNIKKADKIEVVNFHATQRCYSCTTLGKLSEKTVTEHFAPEIANGKIIFKSVNVELPENEKIVNLYQASGSSLYINAIKDGKNNIVQNMKVWQYISDEATFTSYLEAQLRSLL
;
A
#
# COMPACT_ATOMS: atom_id res chain seq x y z
N GLU A 1 14.09 -8.85 6.75
CA GLU A 1 13.09 -8.52 5.72
C GLU A 1 11.67 -8.72 6.27
N ALA A 2 10.76 -7.76 6.15
CA ALA A 2 9.35 -7.99 6.46
C ALA A 2 8.67 -8.62 5.25
N GLU A 3 8.48 -9.93 5.27
CA GLU A 3 7.65 -10.64 4.30
C GLU A 3 6.19 -10.44 4.69
N ILE A 4 5.31 -10.16 3.71
CA ILE A 4 3.88 -10.15 3.98
C ILE A 4 3.51 -11.53 4.51
N PRO A 5 2.87 -11.65 5.70
CA PRO A 5 2.46 -12.95 6.21
C PRO A 5 1.60 -13.61 5.15
N ASN A 6 1.72 -14.94 5.04
CA ASN A 6 0.94 -15.74 4.10
C ASN A 6 -0.54 -15.79 4.51
N ILE A 7 -1.21 -14.64 4.48
CA ILE A 7 -2.62 -14.46 4.76
C ILE A 7 -3.35 -14.99 3.53
N LYS A 8 -3.66 -16.28 3.56
CA LYS A 8 -4.48 -16.91 2.52
C LYS A 8 -5.89 -16.32 2.60
N LYS A 9 -6.24 -15.39 1.71
CA LYS A 9 -7.53 -14.68 1.61
C LYS A 9 -7.85 -13.78 2.80
N ALA A 10 -7.65 -12.49 2.61
CA ALA A 10 -8.16 -11.40 3.42
C ALA A 10 -9.58 -11.04 2.94
N ASP A 11 -10.45 -10.68 3.89
CA ASP A 11 -11.78 -10.15 3.59
C ASP A 11 -11.69 -8.78 2.91
N LYS A 12 -10.69 -7.99 3.32
CA LYS A 12 -10.44 -6.66 2.79
C LYS A 12 -8.96 -6.33 2.84
N ILE A 13 -8.47 -5.55 1.88
CA ILE A 13 -7.08 -5.16 1.76
C ILE A 13 -7.05 -3.63 1.62
N GLU A 14 -6.26 -2.97 2.47
CA GLU A 14 -6.04 -1.53 2.36
C GLU A 14 -4.58 -1.27 2.02
N VAL A 15 -4.35 -0.60 0.90
CA VAL A 15 -3.05 -0.14 0.47
C VAL A 15 -2.91 1.31 0.91
N VAL A 16 -2.05 1.55 1.91
CA VAL A 16 -1.86 2.87 2.51
C VAL A 16 -0.48 3.40 2.10
N ASN A 17 -0.48 4.41 1.25
CA ASN A 17 0.71 5.14 0.85
C ASN A 17 0.92 6.33 1.80
N PHE A 18 1.90 6.21 2.69
CA PHE A 18 2.35 7.31 3.52
C PHE A 18 3.37 8.15 2.77
N HIS A 19 3.22 9.46 2.82
CA HIS A 19 4.13 10.40 2.18
C HIS A 19 4.29 11.66 3.01
N ALA A 20 5.41 12.35 2.85
CA ALA A 20 5.59 13.72 3.34
C ALA A 20 4.91 14.74 2.38
N THR A 21 4.76 15.98 2.81
CA THR A 21 4.45 17.16 1.99
C THR A 21 5.62 17.42 1.04
N GLN A 22 6.85 17.40 1.56
CA GLN A 22 8.05 17.49 0.73
C GLN A 22 8.42 16.10 0.19
N ARG A 23 8.19 15.91 -1.12
CA ARG A 23 8.40 14.62 -1.77
C ARG A 23 9.55 14.70 -2.75
N CYS A 24 10.49 13.77 -2.65
CA CYS A 24 11.41 13.51 -3.73
C CYS A 24 10.66 12.95 -4.94
N TYR A 25 11.28 13.02 -6.12
CA TYR A 25 10.71 12.48 -7.37
C TYR A 25 10.31 11.00 -7.24
N SER A 26 11.18 10.20 -6.61
CA SER A 26 10.92 8.78 -6.31
C SER A 26 9.69 8.61 -5.40
N CYS A 27 9.57 9.35 -4.30
CA CYS A 27 8.41 9.25 -3.41
C CYS A 27 7.09 9.56 -4.11
N THR A 28 7.08 10.57 -4.99
CA THR A 28 5.90 10.91 -5.79
C THR A 28 5.56 9.81 -6.79
N THR A 29 6.60 9.23 -7.40
CA THR A 29 6.45 8.11 -8.34
C THR A 29 5.87 6.89 -7.64
N LEU A 30 6.34 6.54 -6.43
CA LEU A 30 5.82 5.42 -5.65
C LEU A 30 4.30 5.50 -5.47
N GLY A 31 3.81 6.66 -5.02
CA GLY A 31 2.39 6.88 -4.79
C GLY A 31 1.58 6.75 -6.06
N LYS A 32 2.04 7.40 -7.15
CA LYS A 32 1.38 7.34 -8.46
C LYS A 32 1.34 5.92 -9.04
N LEU A 33 2.45 5.20 -9.00
CA LEU A 33 2.53 3.83 -9.50
C LEU A 33 1.62 2.89 -8.69
N SER A 34 1.59 3.06 -7.38
CA SER A 34 0.72 2.27 -6.49
C SER A 34 -0.75 2.53 -6.78
N GLU A 35 -1.15 3.79 -6.84
CA GLU A 35 -2.53 4.21 -7.13
C GLU A 35 -2.97 3.69 -8.52
N LYS A 36 -2.12 3.89 -9.52
CA LYS A 36 -2.34 3.45 -10.89
C LYS A 36 -2.51 1.92 -10.96
N THR A 37 -1.58 1.17 -10.38
CA THR A 37 -1.64 -0.30 -10.35
C THR A 37 -2.92 -0.80 -9.69
N VAL A 38 -3.27 -0.24 -8.52
CA VAL A 38 -4.46 -0.64 -7.79
C VAL A 38 -5.73 -0.29 -8.57
N THR A 39 -5.80 0.91 -9.15
CA THR A 39 -6.97 1.35 -9.91
C THR A 39 -7.14 0.58 -11.22
N GLU A 40 -6.07 0.31 -11.97
CA GLU A 40 -6.15 -0.37 -13.26
C GLU A 40 -6.38 -1.88 -13.10
N HIS A 41 -5.67 -2.55 -12.19
CA HIS A 41 -5.73 -4.01 -12.07
C HIS A 41 -6.81 -4.48 -11.09
N PHE A 42 -7.21 -3.64 -10.14
CA PHE A 42 -8.16 -3.97 -9.08
C PHE A 42 -9.36 -3.03 -9.04
N ALA A 43 -9.67 -2.31 -10.12
CA ALA A 43 -10.95 -1.60 -10.30
C ALA A 43 -12.18 -2.41 -9.82
N PRO A 44 -12.37 -3.69 -10.21
CA PRO A 44 -13.49 -4.49 -9.73
C PRO A 44 -13.45 -4.71 -8.21
N GLU A 45 -12.27 -4.92 -7.62
CA GLU A 45 -12.13 -5.17 -6.19
C GLU A 45 -12.36 -3.90 -5.37
N ILE A 46 -11.97 -2.74 -5.89
CA ILE A 46 -12.29 -1.43 -5.33
C ILE A 46 -13.79 -1.19 -5.37
N ALA A 47 -14.44 -1.48 -6.52
CA ALA A 47 -15.89 -1.37 -6.66
C ALA A 47 -16.64 -2.31 -5.70
N ASN A 48 -16.10 -3.50 -5.43
CA ASN A 48 -16.61 -4.44 -4.44
C ASN A 48 -16.24 -4.07 -2.99
N GLY A 49 -15.43 -3.02 -2.77
CA GLY A 49 -14.95 -2.63 -1.45
C GLY A 49 -13.94 -3.59 -0.81
N LYS A 50 -13.41 -4.54 -1.58
CA LYS A 50 -12.36 -5.48 -1.16
C LYS A 50 -10.99 -4.81 -1.09
N ILE A 51 -10.66 -3.94 -2.03
CA ILE A 51 -9.38 -3.22 -2.04
C ILE A 51 -9.64 -1.72 -1.86
N ILE A 52 -8.87 -1.08 -0.98
CA ILE A 52 -8.93 0.38 -0.79
C ILE A 52 -7.52 0.95 -0.88
N PHE A 53 -7.32 1.90 -1.78
CA PHE A 53 -6.10 2.70 -1.80
C PHE A 53 -6.30 3.99 -0.99
N LYS A 54 -5.33 4.30 -0.12
CA LYS A 54 -5.32 5.52 0.72
C LYS A 54 -3.96 6.20 0.61
N SER A 55 -3.97 7.49 0.31
CA SER A 55 -2.77 8.34 0.40
C SER A 55 -2.84 9.18 1.68
N VAL A 56 -1.84 9.04 2.54
CA VAL A 56 -1.79 9.68 3.86
C VAL A 56 -0.57 10.59 3.94
N ASN A 57 -0.81 11.87 4.21
CA ASN A 57 0.27 12.79 4.51
C ASN A 57 0.68 12.67 5.98
N VAL A 58 1.92 12.27 6.24
CA VAL A 58 2.46 12.12 7.60
C VAL A 58 2.61 13.45 8.34
N GLU A 59 2.65 14.57 7.62
CA GLU A 59 2.80 15.92 8.20
C GLU A 59 1.46 16.55 8.62
N LEU A 60 0.33 15.96 8.23
CA LEU A 60 -0.97 16.49 8.60
C LEU A 60 -1.39 15.98 10.00
N PRO A 61 -1.84 16.87 10.91
CA PRO A 61 -2.21 16.50 12.27
C PRO A 61 -3.42 15.55 12.33
N GLU A 62 -4.33 15.64 11.36
CA GLU A 62 -5.46 14.71 11.24
C GLU A 62 -5.02 13.25 11.00
N ASN A 63 -3.83 13.06 10.43
CA ASN A 63 -3.26 11.76 10.11
C ASN A 63 -2.34 11.22 11.20
N GLU A 64 -2.01 12.00 12.24
CA GLU A 64 -1.12 11.52 13.32
C GLU A 64 -1.55 10.19 13.90
N LYS A 65 -2.87 9.97 14.06
CA LYS A 65 -3.41 8.71 14.58
C LYS A 65 -3.07 7.51 13.69
N ILE A 66 -3.22 7.65 12.37
CA ILE A 66 -2.93 6.55 11.44
C ILE A 66 -1.42 6.39 11.25
N VAL A 67 -0.67 7.49 11.23
CA VAL A 67 0.80 7.47 11.16
C VAL A 67 1.38 6.73 12.36
N ASN A 68 0.88 7.02 13.57
CA ASN A 68 1.30 6.36 14.80
C ASN A 68 0.89 4.87 14.81
N LEU A 69 -0.34 4.56 14.39
CA LEU A 69 -0.83 3.17 14.29
C LEU A 69 0.04 2.30 13.36
N TYR A 70 0.46 2.85 12.22
CA TYR A 70 1.30 2.15 11.24
C TYR A 70 2.81 2.32 11.51
N GLN A 71 3.17 3.13 12.53
CA GLN A 71 4.51 3.61 12.80
C GLN A 71 5.24 4.12 11.54
N ALA A 72 4.49 4.75 10.65
CA ALA A 72 4.98 5.20 9.36
C ALA A 72 5.92 6.40 9.56
N SER A 73 7.16 6.26 9.09
CA SER A 73 8.15 7.33 9.13
C SER A 73 8.47 7.77 7.70
N GLY A 74 7.99 8.96 7.31
CA GLY A 74 8.25 9.53 5.99
C GLY A 74 7.46 8.87 4.85
N SER A 75 8.13 8.64 3.71
CA SER A 75 7.49 8.02 2.55
C SER A 75 7.59 6.50 2.64
N SER A 76 6.47 5.79 2.62
CA SER A 76 6.42 4.33 2.72
C SER A 76 5.07 3.78 2.26
N LEU A 77 5.09 2.59 1.66
CA LEU A 77 3.88 1.88 1.29
C LEU A 77 3.59 0.78 2.30
N TYR A 78 2.36 0.75 2.80
CA TYR A 78 1.86 -0.28 3.71
C TYR A 78 0.69 -1.00 3.08
N ILE A 79 0.59 -2.30 3.36
CA ILE A 79 -0.52 -3.14 2.95
C ILE A 79 -1.13 -3.70 4.23
N ASN A 80 -2.38 -3.35 4.51
CA ASN A 80 -3.18 -3.88 5.60
C ASN A 80 -4.13 -4.95 5.07
N ALA A 81 -3.85 -6.21 5.35
CA ALA A 81 -4.74 -7.32 5.02
C ALA A 81 -5.66 -7.61 6.22
N ILE A 82 -6.95 -7.28 6.07
CA ILE A 82 -7.98 -7.50 7.08
C ILE A 82 -8.57 -8.89 6.88
N LYS A 83 -8.40 -9.76 7.86
CA LYS A 83 -8.98 -11.10 7.85
C LYS A 83 -9.63 -11.41 9.18
N ASP A 84 -10.88 -11.83 9.19
CA ASP A 84 -11.62 -12.19 10.41
C ASP A 84 -11.61 -11.02 11.45
N GLY A 85 -11.70 -9.79 10.95
CA GLY A 85 -11.60 -8.58 11.78
C GLY A 85 -10.20 -8.25 12.31
N LYS A 86 -9.17 -9.02 11.96
CA LYS A 86 -7.76 -8.76 12.33
C LYS A 86 -7.03 -8.02 11.23
N ASN A 87 -6.45 -6.87 11.58
CA ASN A 87 -5.59 -6.07 10.71
C ASN A 87 -4.19 -6.69 10.65
N ASN A 88 -3.71 -7.02 9.45
CA ASN A 88 -2.35 -7.50 9.21
C ASN A 88 -1.61 -6.43 8.40
N ILE A 89 -1.10 -5.43 9.11
CA ILE A 89 -0.36 -4.31 8.54
C ILE A 89 1.08 -4.75 8.27
N VAL A 90 1.51 -4.63 7.02
CA VAL A 90 2.89 -4.87 6.62
C VAL A 90 3.44 -3.73 5.80
N GLN A 91 4.62 -3.26 6.16
CA GLN A 91 5.37 -2.30 5.36
C GLN A 91 5.99 -3.01 4.14
N ASN A 92 5.62 -2.57 2.94
CA ASN A 92 6.20 -3.10 1.72
C ASN A 92 7.44 -2.28 1.37
N MET A 93 8.62 -2.77 1.77
CA MET A 93 9.90 -2.12 1.45
C MET A 93 10.45 -2.52 0.07
N LYS A 94 10.01 -3.66 -0.48
CA LYS A 94 10.54 -4.18 -1.76
C LYS A 94 10.10 -3.34 -2.96
N VAL A 95 8.99 -2.62 -2.86
CA VAL A 95 8.51 -1.70 -3.91
C VAL A 95 9.55 -0.65 -4.31
N TRP A 96 10.42 -0.24 -3.38
CA TRP A 96 11.51 0.69 -3.67
C TRP A 96 12.55 0.11 -4.62
N GLN A 97 12.73 -1.22 -4.65
CA GLN A 97 13.66 -1.88 -5.57
C GLN A 97 13.13 -1.88 -7.00
N TYR A 98 11.81 -1.80 -7.18
CA TYR A 98 11.15 -1.84 -8.48
C TYR A 98 10.68 -0.47 -8.96
N ILE A 99 10.89 0.60 -8.20
CA ILE A 99 10.37 1.93 -8.52
C ILE A 99 10.92 2.53 -9.83
N SER A 100 12.11 2.06 -10.25
CA SER A 100 12.71 2.44 -11.53
C SER A 100 12.10 1.71 -12.72
N ASP A 101 11.36 0.63 -12.50
CA ASP A 101 10.75 -0.21 -13.53
C ASP A 101 9.25 -0.38 -13.25
N GLU A 102 8.43 0.49 -13.86
CA GLU A 102 6.98 0.53 -13.67
C GLU A 102 6.33 -0.83 -13.92
N ALA A 103 6.73 -1.56 -14.97
CA ALA A 103 6.14 -2.86 -15.31
C ALA A 103 6.40 -3.91 -14.22
N THR A 104 7.64 -3.97 -13.72
CA THR A 104 8.03 -4.87 -12.62
C THR A 104 7.33 -4.47 -11.32
N PHE A 105 7.24 -3.17 -11.04
CA PHE A 105 6.54 -2.64 -9.87
C PHE A 105 5.07 -3.08 -9.88
N THR A 106 4.37 -2.84 -10.99
CA THR A 106 2.96 -3.16 -11.15
C THR A 106 2.73 -4.65 -11.01
N SER A 107 3.53 -5.48 -11.69
CA SER A 107 3.42 -6.94 -11.58
C SER A 107 3.67 -7.45 -10.17
N TYR A 108 4.67 -6.88 -9.47
CA TYR A 108 4.99 -7.24 -8.09
C TYR A 108 3.84 -6.87 -7.15
N LEU A 109 3.38 -5.62 -7.19
CA LEU A 109 2.30 -5.16 -6.31
C LEU A 109 1.00 -5.90 -6.60
N GLU A 110 0.68 -6.13 -7.88
CA GLU A 110 -0.46 -6.96 -8.29
C GLU A 110 -0.37 -8.36 -7.72
N ALA A 111 0.76 -9.05 -7.89
CA ALA A 111 0.93 -10.41 -7.37
C ALA A 111 0.77 -10.46 -5.84
N GLN A 112 1.29 -9.46 -5.12
CA GLN A 112 1.13 -9.36 -3.67
C GLN A 112 -0.34 -9.20 -3.28
N LEU A 113 -1.07 -8.28 -3.91
CA LEU A 113 -2.48 -8.05 -3.62
C LEU A 113 -3.35 -9.25 -4.01
N ARG A 114 -3.11 -9.86 -5.17
CA ARG A 114 -3.79 -11.09 -5.60
C ARG A 114 -3.55 -12.26 -4.66
N SER A 115 -2.35 -12.37 -4.08
CA SER A 115 -2.06 -13.41 -3.09
C SER A 115 -2.83 -13.23 -1.78
N LEU A 116 -3.28 -12.01 -1.50
CA LEU A 116 -4.06 -11.65 -0.31
C LEU A 116 -5.57 -11.73 -0.58
N LEU A 117 -6.03 -11.80 -1.83
CA LEU A 117 -7.45 -12.00 -2.19
C LEU A 117 -7.86 -13.48 -2.10
#